data_AF-H9FM14-F1
#
_entry.id   AF-H9FM14-F1
#
_cell.length_a   1.000
_cell.length_b   1.000
_cell.length_c   1.000
_cell.angle_alpha   90.00
_cell.angle_beta   90.00
_cell.angle_gamma   90.00
#
_symmetry.space_group_name_H-M   'P 1'
#
loop_
_entity.id
_entity.type
_entity.pdbx_description
1 polymer ?
#
loop_
_entity_poly.entity_id
_entity_poly.type
_entity_poly.pdbx_seq_one_letter_code
_entity_poly.pdbx_strand_id
1 'polypeptide(L)'
;KLENVKAILQAYHFTGLSGKLTSRGVCVCINTAFEGNLLDSYFVDLVIQKPLRIHHHSVPVFIPLEEIAAKYLQTNIQHFLFSLCEYLNAYSGRKYQADRL
;
A
#
# COMPACT_ATOMS: atom_id res chain seq x y z
N LYS A 1 -13.14 20.60 4.55
CA LYS A 1 -11.77 20.03 4.66
C LYS A 1 -11.78 18.53 4.99
N LEU A 2 -12.51 18.07 6.02
CA LEU A 2 -12.62 16.64 6.37
C LEU A 2 -13.37 15.80 5.32
N GLU A 3 -14.41 16.36 4.70
CA GLU A 3 -15.19 15.75 3.61
C GLU A 3 -14.31 15.35 2.40
N ASN A 4 -13.36 16.21 2.00
CA ASN A 4 -12.39 15.89 0.93
C ASN A 4 -11.44 14.75 1.32
N VAL A 5 -11.01 14.68 2.59
CA VAL A 5 -10.15 13.59 3.06
C VAL A 5 -10.90 12.26 3.04
N LYS A 6 -12.19 12.26 3.42
CA LYS A 6 -13.05 11.07 3.30
C LYS A 6 -13.28 10.66 1.84
N ALA A 7 -13.57 11.61 0.94
CA ALA A 7 -13.78 11.33 -0.47
C ALA A 7 -12.50 10.78 -1.14
N ILE A 8 -11.33 11.31 -0.77
CA ILE A 8 -10.03 10.82 -1.22
C ILE A 8 -9.77 9.40 -0.68
N LEU A 9 -10.01 9.15 0.61
CA LEU A 9 -9.90 7.81 1.20
C LEU A 9 -10.88 6.81 0.57
N GLN A 10 -12.10 7.24 0.22
CA GLN A 10 -13.08 6.42 -0.49
C GLN A 10 -12.69 6.16 -1.94
N ALA A 11 -12.12 7.14 -2.64
CA ALA A 11 -11.59 6.95 -3.99
C ALA A 11 -10.41 5.94 -3.99
N TYR A 12 -9.56 5.98 -2.97
CA TYR A 12 -8.49 4.99 -2.77
C TYR A 12 -9.02 3.61 -2.35
N HIS A 13 -10.18 3.52 -1.72
CA HIS A 13 -10.82 2.22 -1.44
C HIS A 13 -11.11 1.42 -2.71
N PHE A 14 -11.51 2.10 -3.79
CA PHE A 14 -11.71 1.46 -5.10
C PHE A 14 -10.41 1.03 -5.78
N THR A 15 -9.24 1.47 -5.29
CA THR A 15 -7.92 1.02 -5.74
C THR A 15 -7.33 -0.07 -4.85
N GLY A 16 -8.12 -0.64 -3.92
CA GLY A 16 -7.66 -1.64 -2.95
C GLY A 16 -6.89 -1.05 -1.76
N LEU A 17 -6.91 0.27 -1.55
CA LEU A 17 -6.22 0.92 -0.44
C LEU A 17 -7.19 1.26 0.69
N SER A 18 -6.81 0.97 1.94
CA SER A 18 -7.52 1.44 3.12
C SER A 18 -6.55 1.92 4.19
N GLY A 19 -7.01 2.78 5.10
CA GLY A 19 -6.16 3.40 6.11
C GLY A 19 -6.79 3.37 7.49
N LYS A 20 -5.98 3.08 8.51
CA LYS A 20 -6.36 3.13 9.92
C LYS A 20 -5.36 3.99 10.69
N LEU A 21 -5.86 4.93 11.49
CA LEU A 21 -5.02 5.71 12.40
C LEU A 21 -4.40 4.81 13.48
N THR A 22 -3.12 5.00 13.76
CA THR A 22 -2.38 4.34 14.84
C THR A 22 -1.95 5.35 15.88
N SER A 23 -1.45 4.91 17.04
CA SER A 23 -0.97 5.82 18.09
C SER A 23 0.18 6.73 17.66
N ARG A 24 0.87 6.39 16.57
CA ARG A 24 2.08 7.08 16.06
C ARG A 24 1.95 7.55 14.61
N GLY A 25 0.83 7.29 13.95
CA GLY A 25 0.64 7.66 12.55
C GLY A 25 -0.53 6.95 11.88
N VAL A 26 -0.26 6.25 10.78
CA VAL A 26 -1.28 5.61 9.95
C VAL A 26 -0.78 4.26 9.43
N CYS A 27 -1.61 3.23 9.56
CA CYS A 27 -1.40 1.94 8.91
C CYS A 27 -2.24 1.88 7.64
N VAL A 28 -1.58 1.65 6.50
CA VAL A 28 -2.21 1.51 5.20
C VAL A 28 -2.28 0.04 4.84
N CYS A 29 -3.47 -0.46 4.53
CA CYS A 29 -3.69 -1.80 4.00
C CYS A 29 -3.87 -1.73 2.48
N ILE A 30 -3.29 -2.70 1.79
CA ILE A 30 -3.26 -2.84 0.34
C ILE A 30 -3.82 -4.21 -0.01
N ASN A 31 -5.07 -4.23 -0.47
CA ASN A 31 -5.74 -5.42 -0.99
C ASN A 31 -5.37 -5.57 -2.46
N THR A 32 -4.82 -6.74 -2.83
CA THR A 32 -4.50 -7.03 -4.22
C THR A 32 -5.67 -7.72 -4.92
N ALA A 33 -5.77 -7.55 -6.24
CA ALA A 33 -6.82 -8.17 -7.04
C ALA A 33 -6.29 -8.55 -8.42
N PHE A 34 -6.84 -9.63 -8.98
CA PHE A 34 -6.52 -10.08 -10.33
C PHE A 34 -7.75 -10.75 -10.97
N GLU A 35 -8.08 -10.36 -12.21
CA GLU A 35 -9.23 -10.90 -12.96
C GLU A 35 -10.55 -10.93 -12.16
N GLY A 36 -10.81 -9.86 -11.39
CA GLY A 36 -12.01 -9.74 -10.57
C GLY A 36 -11.98 -10.50 -9.24
N ASN A 37 -10.91 -11.24 -8.94
CA ASN A 37 -10.72 -11.92 -7.66
C ASN A 37 -9.91 -11.06 -6.70
N LEU A 38 -10.40 -10.93 -5.46
CA LEU A 38 -9.60 -10.41 -4.36
C LEU A 38 -8.59 -11.48 -3.93
N LEU A 39 -7.34 -11.07 -3.76
CA LEU A 39 -6.21 -11.95 -3.42
C LEU A 39 -5.66 -11.59 -2.02
N ASP A 40 -4.33 -11.65 -1.88
CA ASP A 40 -3.62 -11.35 -0.64
C ASP A 40 -3.74 -9.86 -0.26
N SER A 41 -3.65 -9.60 1.05
CA SER A 41 -3.67 -8.25 1.61
C SER A 41 -2.38 -7.96 2.37
N TYR A 42 -1.81 -6.79 2.13
CA TYR A 42 -0.55 -6.34 2.73
C TYR A 42 -0.75 -5.07 3.54
N PHE A 43 0.15 -4.78 4.48
CA PHE A 43 0.09 -3.53 5.22
C PHE A 43 1.45 -2.84 5.31
N VAL A 44 1.41 -1.51 5.49
CA VAL A 44 2.54 -0.66 5.84
C VAL A 44 2.11 0.31 6.94
N ASP A 45 2.74 0.18 8.11
CA ASP A 45 2.57 1.09 9.25
C ASP A 45 3.56 2.24 9.13
N LEU A 46 3.02 3.46 8.98
CA LEU A 46 3.77 4.69 8.81
C LEU A 46 3.70 5.54 10.08
N VAL A 47 4.87 5.93 10.58
CA VAL A 47 5.00 6.87 11.70
C VAL A 47 5.06 8.29 11.16
N ILE A 48 4.11 9.14 11.58
CA ILE A 48 4.02 10.55 11.21
C ILE A 48 4.99 11.35 12.08
N GLN A 49 6.27 11.23 11.75
CA GLN A 49 7.35 12.08 12.27
C GLN A 49 8.08 12.73 11.09
N LYS A 50 9.02 13.65 11.35
CA LYS A 50 9.87 14.24 10.31
C LYS A 50 11.28 13.66 10.44
N PRO A 51 11.76 12.82 9.49
CA PRO A 51 11.09 12.31 8.28
C PRO A 51 10.07 11.19 8.55
N LEU A 52 9.11 10.98 7.63
CA LEU A 52 8.17 9.85 7.68
C LEU A 52 8.95 8.54 7.72
N ARG A 53 8.53 7.56 8.53
CA ARG A 53 9.22 6.24 8.59
C ARG A 53 8.23 5.09 8.48
N ILE A 54 8.65 4.04 7.81
CA ILE A 54 8.01 2.73 7.87
C ILE A 54 8.43 2.08 9.19
N HIS A 55 7.46 1.68 9.99
CA HIS A 55 7.68 1.06 11.30
C HIS A 55 7.48 -0.45 11.24
N HIS A 56 6.42 -0.93 10.61
CA HIS A 56 6.18 -2.34 10.33
C HIS A 56 5.52 -2.51 8.96
N HIS A 57 5.72 -3.66 8.31
CA HIS A 57 5.00 -4.01 7.09
C HIS A 57 4.90 -5.52 6.94
N SER A 58 3.97 -5.98 6.10
CA SER A 58 3.90 -7.37 5.62
C SER A 58 4.37 -7.54 4.18
N VAL A 59 4.92 -6.49 3.57
CA VAL A 59 5.43 -6.54 2.19
C VAL A 59 6.51 -7.62 2.04
N PRO A 60 6.41 -8.52 1.04
CA PRO A 60 7.41 -9.56 0.80
C PRO A 60 8.81 -9.02 0.52
N VAL A 61 9.85 -9.71 1.01
CA VAL A 61 11.25 -9.25 0.99
C VAL A 61 11.84 -8.99 -0.40
N PHE A 62 11.28 -9.57 -1.46
CA PHE A 62 11.73 -9.38 -2.85
C PHE A 62 11.06 -8.16 -3.53
N ILE A 63 10.07 -7.54 -2.89
CA ILE A 63 9.48 -6.28 -3.35
C ILE A 63 10.39 -5.14 -2.88
N PRO A 64 10.80 -4.21 -3.75
CA PRO A 64 11.83 -3.20 -3.43
C PRO A 64 11.26 -2.04 -2.58
N LEU A 65 10.71 -2.35 -1.40
CA LEU A 65 10.02 -1.39 -0.55
C LEU A 65 10.93 -0.22 -0.14
N GLU A 66 12.16 -0.52 0.27
CA GLU A 66 13.15 0.45 0.72
C GLU A 66 13.53 1.42 -0.40
N GLU A 67 13.67 0.94 -1.63
CA GLU A 67 14.00 1.78 -2.79
C GLU A 67 12.85 2.72 -3.15
N ILE A 68 11.61 2.21 -3.15
CA ILE A 68 10.41 3.03 -3.41
C ILE A 68 10.26 4.06 -2.29
N ALA A 69 10.48 3.66 -1.03
CA ALA A 69 10.43 4.55 0.12
C ALA A 69 11.48 5.67 0.03
N ALA A 70 12.72 5.34 -0.31
CA ALA A 70 13.80 6.32 -0.46
C ALA A 70 13.48 7.37 -1.53
N LYS A 71 12.83 6.98 -2.63
CA LYS A 71 12.48 7.88 -3.75
C LYS A 71 11.28 8.77 -3.44
N TYR A 72 10.23 8.23 -2.83
CA TYR A 72 8.92 8.89 -2.81
C TYR A 72 8.33 9.13 -1.43
N LEU A 73 8.75 8.43 -0.37
CA LEU A 73 8.06 8.49 0.93
C LEU A 73 8.04 9.91 1.53
N GLN A 74 9.10 10.68 1.31
CA GLN A 74 9.22 12.04 1.86
C GLN A 74 8.65 13.14 0.95
N THR A 75 8.52 12.87 -0.35
CA THR A 75 8.25 13.89 -1.37
C THR A 75 6.88 13.72 -2.01
N ASN A 76 6.42 12.48 -2.20
CA ASN A 76 5.16 12.16 -2.85
C ASN A 76 4.61 10.81 -2.32
N ILE A 77 3.86 10.87 -1.22
CA ILE A 77 3.26 9.69 -0.58
C ILE A 77 2.28 8.94 -1.51
N GLN A 78 1.60 9.65 -2.41
CA GLN A 78 0.68 9.03 -3.36
C GLN A 78 1.43 8.16 -4.36
N HIS A 79 2.56 8.64 -4.88
CA HIS A 79 3.42 7.87 -5.79
C HIS A 79 4.03 6.68 -5.06
N PHE A 80 4.49 6.85 -3.81
CA PHE A 80 4.94 5.73 -2.98
C PHE A 80 3.88 4.62 -2.89
N LEU A 81 2.63 4.97 -2.54
CA LEU A 81 1.54 4.01 -2.41
C LEU A 81 1.17 3.36 -3.75
N PHE A 82 1.11 4.15 -4.83
CA PHE A 82 0.79 3.63 -6.16
C PHE A 82 1.84 2.63 -6.65
N SER A 83 3.12 2.97 -6.58
CA SER A 83 4.20 2.06 -6.98
C SER A 83 4.18 0.77 -6.16
N LEU A 84 3.96 0.88 -4.84
CA LEU A 84 3.86 -0.31 -3.99
C LEU A 84 2.65 -1.19 -4.37
N CYS A 85 1.50 -0.59 -4.67
CA CYS A 85 0.33 -1.32 -5.18
C CYS A 85 0.64 -2.07 -6.48
N GLU A 86 1.35 -1.45 -7.43
CA GLU A 86 1.70 -2.08 -8.71
C GLU A 86 2.54 -3.34 -8.49
N TYR A 87 3.59 -3.23 -7.66
CA TYR A 87 4.44 -4.37 -7.32
C TYR A 87 3.66 -5.52 -6.65
N LEU A 88 2.80 -5.19 -5.68
CA LEU A 88 2.02 -6.19 -4.95
C LEU A 88 0.96 -6.87 -5.82
N ASN A 89 0.27 -6.12 -6.69
CA ASN A 89 -0.68 -6.70 -7.64
C ASN A 89 0.02 -7.56 -8.69
N ALA A 90 1.16 -7.11 -9.21
CA ALA A 90 1.93 -7.88 -10.17
C ALA A 90 2.44 -9.21 -9.58
N TYR A 91 2.92 -9.19 -8.33
CA TYR A 91 3.30 -10.40 -7.62
C TYR A 91 2.10 -11.31 -7.37
N SER A 92 1.04 -10.79 -6.75
CA SER A 92 -0.11 -11.60 -6.34
C SER A 92 -0.85 -12.18 -7.54
N GLY A 93 -0.95 -11.43 -8.65
CA GLY A 93 -1.50 -11.93 -9.91
C GLY A 93 -0.68 -13.09 -10.49
N ARG A 94 0.65 -12.96 -10.55
CA ARG A 94 1.52 -14.06 -11.03
C ARG A 94 1.46 -15.29 -10.13
N LYS A 95 1.44 -15.10 -8.81
CA LYS A 95 1.26 -16.20 -7.84
C LYS A 95 -0.07 -16.91 -8.06
N TYR A 96 -1.16 -16.15 -8.19
CA TYR A 96 -2.49 -16.69 -8.46
C TYR A 96 -2.56 -17.49 -9.76
N GLN A 97 -1.91 -17.02 -10.82
CA GLN A 97 -1.80 -17.75 -12.09
C GLN A 97 -1.01 -19.05 -11.91
N ALA A 98 0.15 -19.00 -11.25
CA ALA A 98 1.02 -20.16 -11.05
C ALA A 98 0.37 -21.25 -10.20
N ASP A 99 -0.38 -20.89 -9.16
CA ASP A 99 -1.09 -21.83 -8.28
C ASP A 99 -2.24 -22.57 -9.00
N ARG A 100 -2.59 -22.16 -10.23
CA ARG A 100 -3.68 -22.72 -11.06
C ARG A 100 -3.20 -23.37 -12.36
N LEU A 101 -1.88 -23.46 -12.56
CA LEU A 101 -1.24 -24.22 -13.63
C LEU A 101 -1.01 -25.66 -13.18
#